data_AF-A0A5Q0ELL9-F1
#
_entry.id   AF-A0A5Q0ELL9-F1
#
_cell.length_a   1.000
_cell.length_b   1.000
_cell.length_c   1.000
_cell.angle_alpha   90.00
_cell.angle_beta   90.00
_cell.angle_gamma   90.00
#
_symmetry.space_group_name_H-M   'P 1'
#
loop_
_entity.id
_entity.type
_entity.pdbx_description
1 polymer ?
#
loop_
_entity_poly.entity_id
_entity_poly.type
_entity_poly.pdbx_seq_one_letter_code
_entity_poly.pdbx_strand_id
1 'polypeptide(L)'
;MDLESHLLKEIEFFKEIHAKENDILKKKVLEAQKIVDEERRDGALRNVGDNVQTMIDDEAAKRLCIYIDDALINGYGYQAHLISQKAIPSAREGIANINNEIMELKIILPKDIKKLVAERWNWEIKAKDAGMSDEYEFIYSYTSRLLHATPASLTTNQKNLELREFAMFLRYIAIRIKGCISDAEKLLNYNETVH
;
A
#
# COMPACT_ATOMS: atom_id res chain seq x y z
N MET A 1 10.51 5.23 8.69
CA MET A 1 9.27 5.99 8.48
C MET A 1 8.29 5.47 9.52
N ASP A 2 7.76 6.34 10.39
CA ASP A 2 6.83 5.94 11.46
C ASP A 2 5.45 5.54 10.86
N LEU A 3 4.78 4.57 11.48
CA LEU A 3 3.48 4.04 11.06
C LEU A 3 2.44 5.16 10.95
N GLU A 4 2.43 6.11 11.88
CA GLU A 4 1.54 7.27 11.83
C GLU A 4 1.76 8.11 10.56
N SER A 5 3.03 8.34 10.19
CA SER A 5 3.37 9.08 8.97
C SER A 5 2.91 8.35 7.70
N HIS A 6 2.89 7.01 7.72
CA HIS A 6 2.37 6.21 6.61
C HIS A 6 0.84 6.36 6.51
N LEU A 7 0.13 6.21 7.62
CA LEU A 7 -1.33 6.36 7.69
C LEU A 7 -1.80 7.76 7.25
N LEU A 8 -1.08 8.82 7.62
CA LEU A 8 -1.38 10.19 7.17
C LEU A 8 -1.24 10.34 5.66
N LYS A 9 -0.19 9.77 5.06
CA LYS A 9 -0.01 9.79 3.59
C LYS A 9 -1.12 9.01 2.88
N GLU A 10 -1.58 7.93 3.49
CA GLU A 10 -2.66 7.12 2.94
C GLU A 10 -4.02 7.83 3.00
N ILE A 11 -4.31 8.54 4.09
CA ILE A 11 -5.49 9.41 4.21
C ILE A 11 -5.50 10.48 3.11
N GLU A 12 -4.38 11.18 2.92
CA GLU A 12 -4.31 12.23 1.88
C GLU A 12 -4.50 11.64 0.49
N PHE A 13 -3.90 10.49 0.21
CA PHE A 13 -4.13 9.79 -1.05
C PHE A 13 -5.60 9.41 -1.26
N PHE A 14 -6.28 8.87 -0.25
CA PHE A 14 -7.70 8.51 -0.38
C PHE A 14 -8.60 9.73 -0.56
N LYS A 15 -8.27 10.87 0.06
CA LYS A 15 -8.96 12.14 -0.21
C LYS A 15 -8.74 12.62 -1.64
N GLU A 16 -7.51 12.55 -2.15
CA GLU A 16 -7.18 12.91 -3.53
C GLU A 16 -7.98 12.06 -4.52
N ILE A 17 -7.98 10.74 -4.32
CA ILE A 17 -8.73 9.79 -5.16
C ILE A 17 -10.22 10.06 -5.10
N HIS A 18 -10.79 10.28 -3.92
CA HIS A 18 -12.20 10.61 -3.77
C HIS A 18 -12.58 11.94 -4.44
N ALA A 19 -11.73 12.96 -4.34
CA ALA A 19 -11.94 14.22 -5.05
C ALA A 19 -11.93 14.01 -6.58
N LYS A 20 -10.97 13.22 -7.06
CA LYS A 20 -10.85 12.88 -8.48
C LYS A 20 -12.06 12.11 -9.00
N GLU A 21 -12.53 11.12 -8.24
CA GLU A 21 -13.74 10.35 -8.52
C GLU A 21 -14.94 11.26 -8.72
N ASN A 22 -15.19 12.17 -7.77
CA ASN A 22 -16.29 13.13 -7.84
C ASN A 22 -16.21 14.05 -9.07
N ASP A 23 -15.01 14.49 -9.44
CA ASP A 23 -14.80 15.35 -10.61
C ASP A 23 -15.05 14.62 -11.93
N ILE A 24 -14.59 13.37 -12.05
CA ILE A 24 -14.83 12.54 -13.23
C ILE A 24 -16.32 12.20 -13.33
N LEU A 25 -16.94 11.84 -12.20
CA LEU A 25 -18.37 11.54 -12.14
C LEU A 25 -19.21 12.71 -12.63
N LYS A 26 -18.95 13.93 -12.13
CA LYS A 26 -19.63 15.15 -12.59
C LYS A 26 -19.47 15.38 -14.09
N LYS A 27 -18.25 15.23 -14.62
CA LYS A 27 -17.98 15.38 -16.06
C LYS A 27 -18.76 14.36 -16.89
N LYS A 28 -18.75 13.09 -16.47
CA LYS A 28 -19.42 11.99 -17.17
C LYS A 28 -20.94 12.10 -17.14
N VAL A 29 -21.52 12.56 -16.03
CA VAL A 29 -22.96 12.86 -15.95
C VAL A 29 -23.34 14.00 -16.90
N LEU A 30 -22.55 15.08 -16.94
CA LEU A 30 -22.79 16.21 -17.86
C LEU A 30 -22.63 15.80 -19.33
N GLU A 31 -21.70 14.91 -19.65
CA GLU A 31 -21.55 14.32 -21.00
C GLU A 31 -22.77 13.48 -21.38
N ALA A 32 -23.23 12.61 -20.47
CA ALA A 32 -24.40 11.78 -20.70
C ALA A 32 -25.68 12.60 -20.91
N GLN A 33 -25.88 13.68 -20.15
CA GLN A 33 -27.04 14.57 -20.29
C GLN A 33 -27.13 15.28 -21.64
N LYS A 34 -26.02 15.44 -22.36
CA LYS A 34 -26.00 16.07 -23.70
C LYS A 34 -26.47 15.12 -24.81
N ILE A 35 -26.68 13.83 -24.50
CA ILE A 35 -27.18 12.84 -25.46
C ILE A 35 -28.64 13.14 -25.76
N VAL A 36 -28.95 13.40 -27.04
CA VAL A 36 -30.29 13.75 -27.53
C VAL A 36 -31.23 12.54 -27.51
N ASP A 37 -30.70 11.35 -27.80
CA ASP A 37 -31.42 10.09 -27.77
C ASP A 37 -31.66 9.63 -26.33
N GLU A 38 -32.93 9.50 -25.96
CA GLU A 38 -33.38 9.23 -24.59
C GLU A 38 -33.00 7.83 -24.11
N GLU A 39 -33.08 6.80 -24.95
CA GLU A 39 -32.65 5.43 -24.59
C GLU A 39 -31.13 5.38 -24.39
N ARG A 40 -30.37 6.05 -25.25
CA ARG A 40 -28.90 6.10 -25.14
C ARG A 40 -28.46 6.93 -23.93
N ARG A 41 -29.18 8.00 -23.60
CA ARG A 41 -28.93 8.83 -22.42
C ARG A 41 -29.14 8.04 -21.14
N ASP A 42 -30.26 7.34 -21.04
CA ASP A 42 -30.60 6.54 -19.87
C ASP A 42 -29.64 5.36 -19.69
N GLY A 43 -29.24 4.71 -20.80
CA GLY A 43 -28.21 3.68 -20.79
C GLY A 43 -26.85 4.19 -20.32
N ALA A 44 -26.44 5.39 -20.78
CA ALA A 44 -25.21 6.02 -20.33
C ALA A 44 -25.27 6.37 -18.84
N LEU A 45 -26.34 7.01 -18.38
CA LEU A 45 -26.49 7.42 -16.97
C LEU A 45 -26.49 6.24 -15.99
N ARG A 46 -27.09 5.10 -16.35
CA ARG A 46 -27.13 3.89 -15.50
C ARG A 46 -25.74 3.35 -15.18
N ASN A 47 -24.82 3.40 -16.13
CA ASN A 47 -23.49 2.78 -16.00
C ASN A 47 -22.38 3.77 -15.63
N VAL A 48 -22.68 5.07 -15.54
CA VAL A 48 -21.67 6.10 -15.25
C VAL A 48 -21.01 5.88 -13.90
N GLY A 49 -21.76 5.50 -12.86
CA GLY A 49 -21.19 5.21 -11.53
C GLY A 49 -20.16 4.09 -11.58
N ASP A 50 -20.58 2.91 -12.04
CA ASP A 50 -19.74 1.70 -12.09
C ASP A 50 -18.49 1.89 -12.96
N ASN A 51 -18.63 2.57 -14.10
CA ASN A 51 -17.49 2.87 -14.98
C ASN A 51 -16.46 3.80 -14.32
N VAL A 52 -16.94 4.83 -13.60
CA VAL A 52 -16.06 5.77 -12.89
C VAL A 52 -15.37 5.06 -11.73
N GLN A 53 -16.12 4.26 -10.97
CA GLN A 53 -15.58 3.49 -9.85
C GLN A 53 -14.50 2.51 -10.32
N THR A 54 -14.75 1.74 -11.38
CA THR A 54 -13.75 0.81 -11.95
C THR A 54 -12.46 1.53 -12.36
N MET A 55 -12.59 2.70 -13.01
CA MET A 55 -11.44 3.50 -13.43
C MET A 55 -10.62 4.03 -12.25
N ILE A 56 -11.31 4.45 -11.19
CA ILE A 56 -10.69 4.94 -9.96
C ILE A 56 -10.01 3.80 -9.21
N ASP A 57 -10.65 2.64 -9.13
CA ASP A 57 -10.11 1.46 -8.46
C ASP A 57 -8.84 0.94 -9.14
N ASP A 58 -8.83 0.93 -10.48
CA ASP A 58 -7.64 0.59 -11.27
C ASP A 58 -6.49 1.58 -11.06
N GLU A 59 -6.80 2.86 -10.87
CA GLU A 59 -5.80 3.87 -10.55
C GLU A 59 -5.28 3.70 -9.13
N ALA A 60 -6.17 3.47 -8.17
CA ALA A 60 -5.82 3.33 -6.78
C ALA A 60 -4.99 2.06 -6.51
N ALA A 61 -5.29 0.97 -7.21
CA ALA A 61 -4.55 -0.30 -7.15
C ALA A 61 -3.07 -0.18 -7.56
N LYS A 62 -2.67 0.92 -8.21
CA LYS A 62 -1.25 1.18 -8.55
C LYS A 62 -0.44 1.64 -7.34
N ARG A 63 -1.09 2.03 -6.25
CA ARG A 63 -0.44 2.50 -5.02
C ARG A 63 -0.50 1.42 -3.95
N LEU A 64 0.60 1.29 -3.20
CA LEU A 64 0.68 0.40 -2.04
C LEU A 64 0.04 1.11 -0.85
N CYS A 65 -1.14 0.65 -0.45
CA CYS A 65 -1.95 1.18 0.64
C CYS A 65 -2.47 0.03 1.50
N ILE A 66 -2.42 0.16 2.82
CA ILE A 66 -2.78 -0.89 3.77
C ILE A 66 -4.29 -1.15 3.74
N TYR A 67 -5.08 -0.10 3.57
CA TYR A 67 -6.53 -0.10 3.65
C TYR A 67 -7.20 -0.03 2.28
N ILE A 68 -6.49 -0.41 1.21
CA ILE A 68 -7.02 -0.33 -0.15
C ILE A 68 -8.23 -1.23 -0.34
N ASP A 69 -8.19 -2.46 0.17
CA ASP A 69 -9.29 -3.41 0.01
C ASP A 69 -10.54 -2.97 0.78
N ASP A 70 -10.37 -2.34 1.94
CA ASP A 70 -11.48 -1.73 2.67
C ASP A 70 -12.03 -0.51 1.92
N ALA A 71 -11.16 0.29 1.28
CA ALA A 71 -11.56 1.46 0.50
C ALA A 71 -12.39 1.09 -0.75
N LEU A 72 -12.09 -0.05 -1.38
CA LEU A 72 -12.87 -0.57 -2.52
C LEU A 72 -14.32 -0.90 -2.14
N ILE A 73 -14.55 -1.29 -0.88
CA ILE A 73 -15.89 -1.65 -0.37
C ILE A 73 -16.59 -0.44 0.22
N ASN A 74 -15.87 0.34 1.02
CA ASN A 74 -16.41 1.43 1.83
C ASN A 74 -16.46 2.78 1.09
N GLY A 75 -15.73 2.89 -0.02
CA GLY A 75 -15.42 4.15 -0.68
C GLY A 75 -14.23 4.88 -0.05
N TYR A 76 -13.39 5.48 -0.89
CA TYR A 76 -12.13 6.12 -0.48
C TYR A 76 -12.33 7.25 0.54
N GLY A 77 -13.34 8.10 0.34
CA GLY A 77 -13.62 9.21 1.25
C GLY A 77 -13.99 8.75 2.67
N TYR A 78 -14.83 7.71 2.77
CA TYR A 78 -15.23 7.16 4.07
C TYR A 78 -14.09 6.37 4.72
N GLN A 79 -13.32 5.62 3.95
CA GLN A 79 -12.15 4.90 4.48
C GLN A 79 -11.10 5.87 5.03
N ALA A 80 -10.84 7.00 4.37
CA ALA A 80 -9.97 8.05 4.90
C ALA A 80 -10.43 8.56 6.28
N HIS A 81 -11.74 8.73 6.45
CA HIS A 81 -12.33 9.09 7.73
C HIS A 81 -12.14 8.00 8.79
N LEU A 82 -12.37 6.73 8.45
CA LEU A 82 -12.17 5.60 9.36
C LEU A 82 -10.72 5.46 9.83
N ILE A 83 -9.75 5.62 8.95
CA ILE A 83 -8.31 5.59 9.30
C ILE A 83 -8.01 6.74 10.27
N SER A 84 -8.52 7.93 10.00
CA SER A 84 -8.32 9.11 10.87
C SER A 84 -8.93 8.92 12.26
N GLN A 85 -10.08 8.27 12.38
CA GLN A 85 -10.81 8.14 13.65
C GLN A 85 -10.43 6.91 14.46
N LYS A 86 -9.93 5.85 13.82
CA LYS A 86 -9.65 4.56 14.48
C LYS A 86 -8.18 4.18 14.42
N ALA A 87 -7.61 4.09 13.23
CA ALA A 87 -6.26 3.57 13.03
C ALA A 87 -5.19 4.50 13.61
N ILE A 88 -5.28 5.82 13.37
CA ILE A 88 -4.31 6.79 13.90
C ILE A 88 -4.35 6.84 15.44
N PRO A 89 -5.52 7.00 16.10
CA PRO A 89 -5.56 6.99 17.56
C PRO A 89 -5.02 5.70 18.17
N SER A 90 -5.37 4.54 17.60
CA SER A 90 -4.86 3.25 18.06
C SER A 90 -3.34 3.12 17.91
N ALA A 91 -2.76 3.58 16.79
CA ALA A 91 -1.32 3.58 16.59
C ALA A 91 -0.61 4.49 17.61
N ARG A 92 -1.15 5.68 17.86
CA ARG A 92 -0.62 6.62 18.86
C ARG A 92 -0.68 6.06 20.27
N GLU A 93 -1.80 5.43 20.64
CA GLU A 93 -1.96 4.77 21.93
C GLU A 93 -0.95 3.62 22.10
N GLY A 94 -0.78 2.79 21.07
CA GLY A 94 0.23 1.72 21.08
C GLY A 94 1.65 2.26 21.28
N ILE A 95 2.03 3.32 20.56
CA ILE A 95 3.33 3.98 20.73
C ILE A 95 3.48 4.56 22.13
N ALA A 96 2.44 5.21 22.66
CA ALA A 96 2.46 5.76 24.01
C ALA A 96 2.63 4.67 25.07
N ASN A 97 1.91 3.56 24.95
CA ASN A 97 2.00 2.41 25.85
C ASN A 97 3.40 1.80 25.84
N ILE A 98 3.97 1.55 24.65
CA ILE A 98 5.34 1.05 24.52
C ILE A 98 6.35 2.02 25.17
N ASN A 99 6.19 3.32 24.95
CA ASN A 99 7.07 4.31 25.57
C ASN A 99 6.95 4.34 27.09
N ASN A 100 5.75 4.18 27.63
CA ASN A 100 5.52 4.07 29.07
C ASN A 100 6.17 2.81 29.63
N GLU A 101 5.97 1.66 29.01
CA GLU A 101 6.62 0.39 29.40
C GLU A 101 8.15 0.50 29.37
N ILE A 102 8.70 1.14 28.34
CA ILE A 102 10.14 1.42 28.24
C ILE A 102 10.60 2.32 29.39
N MET A 103 9.83 3.36 29.75
CA MET A 103 10.16 4.23 30.89
C MET A 103 10.10 3.47 32.21
N GLU A 104 9.07 2.67 32.45
CA GLU A 104 8.93 1.85 33.65
C GLU A 104 10.07 0.85 33.79
N LEU A 105 10.39 0.13 32.70
CA LEU A 105 11.53 -0.77 32.63
C LEU A 105 12.83 -0.02 32.94
N LYS A 106 13.03 1.15 32.33
CA LYS A 106 14.18 2.00 32.64
C LYS A 106 14.21 2.44 34.09
N ILE A 107 13.11 2.61 34.81
CA ILE A 107 13.17 2.96 36.24
C ILE A 107 13.68 1.75 37.05
N ILE A 108 13.12 0.58 36.80
CA ILE A 108 13.36 -0.67 37.56
C ILE A 108 14.77 -1.23 37.33
N LEU A 109 15.36 -1.01 36.15
CA LEU A 109 16.66 -1.58 35.81
C LEU A 109 17.81 -1.07 36.72
N PRO A 110 18.67 -1.98 37.22
CA PRO A 110 19.90 -1.62 37.92
C PRO A 110 20.83 -0.75 37.07
N LYS A 111 21.63 0.13 37.69
CA LYS A 111 22.53 1.07 36.99
C LYS A 111 23.49 0.38 36.01
N ASP A 112 23.94 -0.82 36.34
CA ASP A 112 24.88 -1.58 35.50
C ASP A 112 24.19 -2.16 34.25
N ILE A 113 22.91 -2.51 34.36
CA ILE A 113 22.10 -2.98 33.22
C ILE A 113 21.58 -1.81 32.37
N LYS A 114 21.27 -0.66 32.99
CA LYS A 114 20.90 0.57 32.26
C LYS A 114 21.90 0.98 31.20
N LYS A 115 23.20 0.80 31.48
CA LYS A 115 24.29 1.09 30.53
C LYS A 115 24.25 0.18 29.30
N LEU A 116 23.74 -1.05 29.42
CA LEU A 116 23.59 -1.99 28.30
C LEU A 116 22.35 -1.72 27.45
N VAL A 117 21.33 -1.08 28.02
CA VAL A 117 20.02 -0.82 27.37
C VAL A 117 19.96 0.57 26.70
N ALA A 118 20.82 1.51 27.10
CA ALA A 118 20.79 2.88 26.61
C ALA A 118 21.28 3.05 25.16
N GLU A 119 22.04 2.10 24.63
CA GLU A 119 22.48 2.12 23.24
C GLU A 119 21.35 1.67 22.31
N ARG A 120 21.09 2.48 21.28
CA ARG A 120 20.18 2.13 20.19
C ARG A 120 20.52 0.72 19.71
N TRP A 121 19.58 -0.22 19.84
CA TRP A 121 19.80 -1.62 19.48
C TRP A 121 20.18 -1.72 18.00
N ASN A 122 21.46 -1.99 17.75
CA ASN A 122 21.99 -2.23 16.42
C ASN A 122 22.26 -3.73 16.27
N TRP A 123 21.43 -4.39 15.47
CA TRP A 123 21.51 -5.82 15.25
C TRP A 123 22.86 -6.29 14.69
N GLU A 124 23.55 -5.45 13.90
CA GLU A 124 24.89 -5.73 13.40
C GLU A 124 25.91 -5.74 14.54
N ILE A 125 25.88 -4.72 15.41
CA ILE A 125 26.77 -4.62 16.56
C ILE A 125 26.52 -5.78 17.53
N LYS A 126 25.25 -6.12 17.79
CA LYS A 126 24.90 -7.24 18.69
C LYS A 126 25.27 -8.60 18.13
N ALA A 127 25.16 -8.80 16.82
CA ALA A 127 25.65 -10.00 16.17
C ALA A 127 27.18 -10.12 16.26
N LYS A 128 27.89 -8.99 16.12
CA LYS A 128 29.35 -8.94 16.32
C LYS A 128 29.76 -9.24 17.75
N ASP A 129 29.09 -8.65 18.74
CA ASP A 129 29.35 -8.90 20.16
C ASP A 129 29.10 -10.38 20.54
N ALA A 130 28.15 -11.03 19.89
CA ALA A 130 27.81 -12.43 20.11
C ALA A 130 28.65 -13.43 19.27
N GLY A 131 29.57 -12.95 18.42
CA GLY A 131 30.34 -13.80 17.51
C GLY A 131 29.53 -14.42 16.38
N MET A 132 28.35 -13.87 16.07
CA MET A 132 27.39 -14.35 15.06
C MET A 132 27.34 -13.43 13.82
N SER A 133 28.50 -12.89 13.43
CA SER A 133 28.57 -11.92 12.32
C SER A 133 28.18 -12.57 10.98
N ASP A 134 28.57 -13.83 10.79
CA ASP A 134 28.31 -14.58 9.55
C ASP A 134 26.82 -14.91 9.41
N GLU A 135 26.13 -15.26 10.50
CA GLU A 135 24.68 -15.49 10.52
C GLU A 135 23.90 -14.20 10.29
N TYR A 136 24.35 -13.09 10.89
CA TYR A 136 23.77 -11.79 10.65
C TYR A 136 23.93 -11.38 9.18
N GLU A 137 25.13 -11.53 8.61
CA GLU A 137 25.37 -11.22 7.19
C GLU A 137 24.56 -12.15 6.28
N PHE A 138 24.43 -13.43 6.61
CA PHE A 138 23.58 -14.36 5.88
C PHE A 138 22.11 -13.93 5.91
N ILE A 139 21.54 -13.69 7.10
CA ILE A 139 20.13 -13.30 7.27
C ILE A 139 19.88 -11.94 6.63
N TYR A 140 20.77 -10.96 6.83
CA TYR A 140 20.57 -9.61 6.31
C TYR A 140 20.80 -9.54 4.80
N SER A 141 21.80 -10.25 4.26
CA SER A 141 21.96 -10.39 2.82
C SER A 141 20.80 -11.14 2.18
N TYR A 142 20.24 -12.15 2.85
CA TYR A 142 19.10 -12.92 2.35
C TYR A 142 17.80 -12.11 2.40
N THR A 143 17.52 -11.42 3.51
CA THR A 143 16.34 -10.56 3.68
C THR A 143 16.41 -9.29 2.82
N SER A 144 17.60 -8.70 2.64
CA SER A 144 17.83 -7.64 1.66
C SER A 144 17.60 -8.14 0.23
N ARG A 145 18.12 -9.33 -0.12
CA ARG A 145 17.81 -9.99 -1.41
C ARG A 145 16.32 -10.31 -1.57
N LEU A 146 15.59 -10.60 -0.49
CA LEU A 146 14.13 -10.80 -0.49
C LEU A 146 13.35 -9.49 -0.64
N LEU A 147 13.78 -8.41 0.02
CA LEU A 147 13.22 -7.06 -0.14
C LEU A 147 13.48 -6.51 -1.55
N HIS A 148 14.58 -6.93 -2.16
CA HIS A 148 14.94 -6.64 -3.55
C HIS A 148 14.57 -7.79 -4.52
N ALA A 149 13.82 -8.80 -4.06
CA ALA A 149 13.48 -9.96 -4.87
C ALA A 149 12.48 -9.57 -5.95
N THR A 150 12.98 -9.53 -7.18
CA THR A 150 12.17 -9.50 -8.40
C THR A 150 11.42 -10.82 -8.61
N PRO A 151 10.39 -10.88 -9.48
CA PRO A 151 9.43 -12.00 -9.63
C PRO A 151 10.00 -13.42 -9.82
N ALA A 152 11.30 -13.58 -10.09
CA ALA A 152 11.96 -14.88 -10.16
C ALA A 152 11.98 -15.66 -8.82
N SER A 153 11.82 -14.99 -7.67
CA SER A 153 11.81 -15.63 -6.35
C SER A 153 10.51 -16.37 -6.00
N LEU A 154 9.47 -16.26 -6.85
CA LEU A 154 8.15 -16.89 -6.68
C LEU A 154 8.10 -18.38 -7.05
N THR A 155 9.09 -18.88 -7.79
CA THR A 155 9.06 -20.27 -8.29
C THR A 155 9.70 -21.27 -7.34
N THR A 156 10.19 -20.83 -6.17
CA THR A 156 10.82 -21.70 -5.17
C THR A 156 9.96 -21.84 -3.90
N ASN A 157 9.88 -23.07 -3.43
CA ASN A 157 8.89 -23.63 -2.49
C ASN A 157 9.04 -23.18 -1.02
N GLN A 158 9.29 -21.90 -0.75
CA GLN A 158 9.41 -21.36 0.62
C GLN A 158 8.14 -20.63 1.03
N LYS A 159 7.35 -21.28 1.91
CA LYS A 159 6.14 -20.72 2.53
C LYS A 159 6.52 -19.65 3.56
N ASN A 160 6.72 -18.41 3.12
CA ASN A 160 7.13 -17.29 3.98
C ASN A 160 6.20 -16.06 3.91
N LEU A 161 4.98 -16.20 3.42
CA LEU A 161 3.99 -15.11 3.33
C LEU A 161 2.65 -15.58 3.90
N GLU A 162 1.97 -14.73 4.67
CA GLU A 162 0.55 -14.93 4.97
C GLU A 162 -0.26 -14.89 3.67
N LEU A 163 -1.40 -15.59 3.60
CA LEU A 163 -2.19 -15.73 2.37
C LEU A 163 -2.56 -14.37 1.74
N ARG A 164 -2.78 -13.35 2.59
CA ARG A 164 -3.09 -11.98 2.15
C ARG A 164 -1.89 -11.28 1.50
N GLU A 165 -0.70 -11.46 2.04
CA GLU A 165 0.53 -10.85 1.51
C GLU A 165 0.92 -11.51 0.18
N PHE A 166 0.72 -12.82 0.07
CA PHE A 166 0.90 -13.56 -1.17
C PHE A 166 -0.10 -13.12 -2.25
N ALA A 167 -1.38 -12.95 -1.89
CA ALA A 167 -2.40 -12.45 -2.81
C ALA A 167 -2.09 -11.02 -3.30
N MET A 168 -1.65 -10.14 -2.39
CA MET A 168 -1.24 -8.76 -2.73
C MET A 168 -0.07 -8.75 -3.73
N PHE A 169 0.95 -9.58 -3.50
CA PHE A 169 2.12 -9.65 -4.37
C PHE A 169 1.79 -10.24 -5.76
N LEU A 170 0.94 -11.26 -5.83
CA LEU A 170 0.46 -11.80 -7.10
C LEU A 170 -0.40 -10.79 -7.87
N ARG A 171 -1.26 -10.04 -7.17
CA ARG A 171 -2.08 -8.98 -7.77
C ARG A 171 -1.19 -7.89 -8.37
N TYR A 172 -0.12 -7.52 -7.66
CA TYR A 172 0.90 -6.61 -8.16
C TYR A 172 1.54 -7.10 -9.47
N ILE A 173 1.99 -8.36 -9.52
CA ILE A 173 2.60 -8.92 -10.73
C ILE A 173 1.61 -8.95 -11.89
N ALA A 174 0.37 -9.36 -11.66
CA ALA A 174 -0.67 -9.40 -12.68
C ALA A 174 -0.93 -8.00 -13.26
N ILE A 175 -1.01 -6.97 -12.43
CA ILE A 175 -1.20 -5.57 -12.86
C ILE A 175 0.00 -5.08 -13.66
N ARG A 176 1.24 -5.36 -13.22
CA ARG A 176 2.45 -4.95 -13.94
C ARG A 176 2.58 -5.62 -15.30
N ILE A 177 2.26 -6.91 -15.39
CA ILE A 177 2.26 -7.65 -16.67
C ILE A 177 1.20 -7.05 -17.62
N LYS A 178 -0.01 -6.78 -17.12
CA LYS A 178 -1.06 -6.12 -17.92
C LYS A 178 -0.62 -4.73 -18.40
N GLY A 179 0.05 -3.95 -17.54
CA GLY A 179 0.64 -2.67 -17.92
C GLY A 179 1.65 -2.80 -19.05
N CYS A 180 2.60 -3.74 -18.94
CA CYS A 180 3.59 -4.00 -19.98
C CYS A 180 2.94 -4.45 -21.31
N ILE A 181 1.90 -5.28 -21.24
CA ILE A 181 1.15 -5.73 -22.44
C ILE A 181 0.43 -4.53 -23.08
N SER A 182 -0.27 -3.71 -22.30
CA SER A 182 -0.96 -2.53 -22.81
C SER A 182 0.00 -1.53 -23.45
N ASP A 183 1.18 -1.33 -22.85
CA ASP A 183 2.20 -0.43 -23.40
C ASP A 183 2.84 -1.01 -24.67
N ALA A 184 3.04 -2.33 -24.74
CA ALA A 184 3.48 -3.01 -25.95
C ALA A 184 2.43 -2.93 -27.07
N GLU A 185 1.15 -3.13 -26.77
CA GLU A 185 0.03 -2.99 -27.72
C GLU A 185 -0.07 -1.57 -28.25
N LYS A 186 0.09 -0.54 -27.41
CA LYS A 186 0.12 0.86 -27.87
C LYS A 186 1.28 1.10 -28.85
N LEU A 187 2.46 0.55 -28.57
CA LEU A 187 3.63 0.68 -29.44
C LEU A 187 3.45 -0.08 -30.77
N LEU A 188 2.82 -1.25 -30.74
CA LEU A 188 2.51 -2.04 -31.93
C LEU A 188 1.43 -1.36 -32.79
N ASN A 189 0.34 -0.90 -32.19
CA ASN A 189 -0.75 -0.21 -32.89
C ASN A 189 -0.32 1.18 -33.43
N TYR A 190 0.66 1.83 -32.80
CA TYR A 190 1.27 3.06 -33.31
C TYR A 190 2.08 2.81 -34.61
N ASN A 191 2.66 1.62 -34.78
CA ASN A 191 3.40 1.26 -35.99
C ASN A 191 2.49 0.83 -37.16
N GLU A 192 1.26 0.42 -36.90
CA GLU A 192 0.27 0.06 -37.94
C GLU A 192 -0.49 1.26 -38.52
N THR A 193 -0.47 2.41 -37.86
CA THR A 193 -1.18 3.63 -38.30
C THR A 193 -0.30 4.64 -39.04
N VAL A 194 0.99 4.33 -39.23
CA VAL A 194 1.99 5.21 -39.87
C VAL A 194 2.46 4.68 -41.25
N HIS A 195 1.74 3.71 -41.84
CA HIS A 195 1.91 3.26 -43.22
C HIS A 195 0.58 3.31 -43.98
#